data_AF-A0AAF3EJY7-F1
#
_entry.id   AF-A0AAF3EJY7-F1
#
_cell.length_a   1.000
_cell.length_b   1.000
_cell.length_c   1.000
_cell.angle_alpha   90.00
_cell.angle_beta   90.00
_cell.angle_gamma   90.00
#
_symmetry.space_group_name_H-M   'P 1'
#
loop_
_entity.id
_entity.type
_entity.pdbx_description
1 polymer ?
#
loop_
_entity_poly.entity_id
_entity_poly.type
_entity_poly.pdbx_seq_one_letter_code
_entity_poly.pdbx_strand_id
1 'polypeptide(L)'
;MGRDVMAKKILIQLWTLLSETFYNQPPTTDEHVSVFLYNRPNMDGRIKYWFSTSLFPRMVTAFTSLNATLWGNEMFRRDYTDILRETIQYTLGNRLILRVYESYAIGDGEELEKACQKMDDMFELLDGTSNFDLRPILQAARSWASSEEEANRFERNTKMLFTLWGPKGEIRDYGALVGWLSGCSHQDQLLIKISLTWSKPDFDESFDERVELKSIEFPRLRNGTRCDGEEDFDSDSTDGDGERAESTEECEERVFF
;
A
#
# COMPACT_ATOMS: atom_id res chain seq x y z
N MET A 1 -24.09 -6.24 -34.35
CA MET A 1 -23.64 -5.17 -35.28
C MET A 1 -23.59 -3.79 -34.63
N GLY A 2 -24.63 -3.29 -33.93
CA GLY A 2 -24.58 -1.96 -33.30
C GLY A 2 -23.67 -1.84 -32.05
N ARG A 3 -23.62 -2.88 -31.20
CA ARG A 3 -22.82 -2.88 -29.96
C ARG A 3 -21.31 -2.85 -30.23
N ASP A 4 -20.83 -3.67 -31.16
CA ASP A 4 -19.38 -3.77 -31.46
C ASP A 4 -18.83 -2.48 -32.08
N VAL A 5 -19.62 -1.81 -32.92
CA VAL A 5 -19.25 -0.52 -33.54
C VAL A 5 -19.16 0.58 -32.46
N MET A 6 -20.11 0.61 -31.52
CA MET A 6 -20.09 1.55 -30.40
C MET A 6 -18.90 1.27 -29.46
N ALA A 7 -18.66 0.01 -29.09
CA ALA A 7 -17.53 -0.38 -28.26
C ALA A 7 -16.19 0.02 -28.90
N LYS A 8 -16.03 -0.22 -30.21
CA LYS A 8 -14.83 0.22 -30.95
C LYS A 8 -14.63 1.73 -30.90
N LYS A 9 -15.70 2.52 -31.04
CA LYS A 9 -15.63 3.99 -30.95
C LYS A 9 -15.21 4.45 -29.56
N ILE A 10 -15.80 3.87 -28.50
CA ILE A 10 -15.46 4.18 -27.11
C ILE A 10 -14.00 3.80 -26.82
N LEU A 11 -13.56 2.62 -27.27
CA LEU A 11 -12.18 2.17 -27.10
C LEU A 11 -11.18 3.11 -27.76
N ILE A 12 -11.44 3.56 -29.00
CA ILE A 12 -10.60 4.55 -29.68
C ILE A 12 -10.55 5.85 -28.87
N GLN A 13 -11.70 6.38 -28.44
CA GLN A 13 -11.75 7.61 -27.64
C GLN A 13 -11.00 7.49 -26.32
N LEU A 14 -11.10 6.33 -25.66
CA LEU A 14 -10.40 6.04 -24.42
C LEU A 14 -8.89 6.02 -24.62
N TRP A 15 -8.38 5.29 -25.61
CA TRP A 15 -6.95 5.23 -25.87
C TRP A 15 -6.39 6.55 -26.41
N THR A 16 -7.18 7.33 -27.17
CA THR A 16 -6.82 8.70 -27.51
C THR A 16 -6.68 9.55 -26.24
N LEU A 17 -7.64 9.47 -25.32
CA LEU A 17 -7.58 10.20 -24.05
C LEU A 17 -6.34 9.81 -23.24
N LEU A 18 -6.02 8.51 -23.12
CA LEU A 18 -4.80 8.04 -22.45
C LEU A 18 -3.52 8.53 -23.14
N SER A 19 -3.54 8.55 -24.47
CA SER A 19 -2.41 9.06 -25.28
C SER A 19 -2.17 10.54 -25.09
N GLU A 20 -3.21 11.33 -24.78
CA GLU A 20 -3.11 12.76 -24.52
C GLU A 20 -2.77 13.07 -23.05
N THR A 21 -2.90 12.09 -22.15
CA THR A 21 -2.65 12.23 -20.71
C THR A 21 -1.43 11.43 -20.25
N PHE A 22 -1.63 10.22 -19.74
CA PHE A 22 -0.62 9.38 -19.11
C PHE A 22 0.56 9.06 -20.03
N TYR A 23 0.33 8.98 -21.33
CA TYR A 23 1.38 8.69 -22.31
C TYR A 23 1.92 9.92 -23.04
N ASN A 24 1.69 11.13 -22.50
CA ASN A 24 2.17 12.38 -23.07
C ASN A 24 2.75 13.31 -22.00
N GLN A 25 3.70 12.77 -21.21
CA GLN A 25 4.47 13.57 -20.26
C GLN A 25 5.37 14.57 -20.99
N PRO A 26 5.35 15.87 -20.61
CA PRO A 26 6.26 16.85 -21.18
C PRO A 26 7.73 16.52 -20.87
N PRO A 27 8.67 16.79 -21.80
CA PRO A 27 10.10 16.49 -21.60
C PRO A 27 10.75 17.26 -20.45
N THR A 28 10.13 18.35 -20.00
CA THR A 28 10.65 19.26 -18.97
C THR A 28 10.24 18.86 -17.55
N THR A 29 9.53 17.75 -17.39
CA THR A 29 9.08 17.27 -16.08
C THR A 29 10.12 16.28 -15.55
N ASP A 30 11.05 16.77 -14.72
CA ASP A 30 12.05 15.94 -14.02
C ASP A 30 11.46 15.09 -12.88
N GLU A 31 10.18 15.28 -12.57
CA GLU A 31 9.49 14.57 -11.50
C GLU A 31 9.03 13.20 -12.02
N HIS A 32 9.60 12.12 -11.48
CA HIS A 32 8.86 10.86 -11.38
C HIS A 32 7.53 11.17 -10.70
N VAL A 33 6.42 10.59 -11.18
CA VAL A 33 5.14 10.70 -10.46
C VAL A 33 5.34 10.03 -9.10
N SER A 34 5.63 10.86 -8.10
CA SER A 34 5.74 10.43 -6.71
C SER A 34 4.31 10.28 -6.21
N VAL A 35 3.80 9.06 -6.26
CA VAL A 35 2.55 8.73 -5.58
C VAL A 35 2.91 8.69 -4.11
N PHE A 36 2.36 9.61 -3.32
CA PHE A 36 2.68 9.72 -1.89
C PHE A 36 2.48 8.39 -1.14
N LEU A 37 1.57 7.52 -1.60
CA LEU A 37 1.34 6.18 -1.05
C LEU A 37 2.57 5.28 -1.08
N TYR A 38 3.51 5.52 -2.00
CA TYR A 38 4.76 4.77 -2.07
C TYR A 38 5.78 5.26 -1.06
N ASN A 39 5.55 6.41 -0.45
CA ASN A 39 6.47 7.03 0.49
C ASN A 39 5.84 7.09 1.88
N ARG A 40 6.68 7.34 2.87
CA ARG A 40 6.21 7.62 4.23
C ARG A 40 5.24 8.79 4.28
N PRO A 41 4.19 8.70 5.12
CA PRO A 41 3.23 9.77 5.31
C PRO A 41 3.94 11.08 5.66
N ASN A 42 3.56 12.15 4.98
CA ASN A 42 4.02 13.49 5.29
C ASN A 42 2.91 14.49 4.93
N MET A 43 2.91 15.64 5.62
CA MET A 43 1.84 16.63 5.56
C MET A 43 1.72 17.35 4.21
N ASP A 44 2.78 17.31 3.38
CA ASP A 44 2.86 18.07 2.13
C ASP A 44 2.76 17.21 0.87
N GLY A 45 2.68 15.88 1.03
CA GLY A 45 2.70 14.90 -0.04
C GLY A 45 1.44 14.98 -0.89
N ARG A 46 1.57 15.30 -2.17
CA ARG A 46 0.46 15.31 -3.13
C ARG A 46 0.89 14.69 -4.44
N ILE A 47 -0.03 13.97 -5.07
CA ILE A 47 0.17 13.44 -6.40
C ILE A 47 -0.06 14.57 -7.40
N LYS A 48 0.95 14.89 -8.20
CA LYS A 48 0.84 15.86 -9.28
C LYS A 48 0.86 15.14 -10.62
N TYR A 49 -0.13 15.44 -11.45
CA TYR A 49 -0.19 14.99 -12.84
C TYR A 49 0.07 16.18 -13.77
N TRP A 50 0.75 15.94 -14.90
CA TRP A 50 0.96 16.94 -15.97
C TRP A 50 -0.29 17.20 -16.84
N PHE A 51 -1.43 16.62 -16.46
CA PHE A 51 -2.71 16.79 -17.12
C PHE A 51 -3.83 17.03 -16.09
N SER A 52 -5.00 17.48 -16.56
CA SER A 52 -6.13 17.72 -15.67
C SER A 52 -6.71 16.42 -15.10
N THR A 53 -6.68 16.27 -13.78
CA THR A 53 -7.25 15.13 -13.06
C THR A 53 -8.78 15.08 -13.11
N SER A 54 -9.44 16.15 -13.61
CA SER A 54 -10.87 16.15 -13.95
C SER A 54 -11.22 15.13 -15.04
N LEU A 55 -10.22 14.58 -15.73
CA LEU A 55 -10.39 13.56 -16.76
C LEU A 55 -10.55 12.14 -16.18
N PHE A 56 -10.21 11.89 -14.91
CA PHE A 56 -10.34 10.55 -14.31
C PHE A 56 -11.76 9.97 -14.39
N PRO A 57 -12.84 10.69 -14.00
CA PRO A 57 -14.19 10.16 -14.12
C PRO A 57 -14.56 9.81 -15.57
N ARG A 58 -14.04 10.54 -16.55
CA ARG A 58 -14.26 10.26 -17.98
C ARG A 58 -13.58 8.96 -18.39
N MET A 59 -12.34 8.73 -17.96
CA MET A 59 -11.60 7.49 -18.22
C MET A 59 -12.30 6.28 -17.59
N VAL A 60 -12.64 6.36 -16.29
CA VAL A 60 -13.34 5.30 -15.56
C VAL A 60 -14.70 4.99 -16.18
N THR A 61 -15.46 6.01 -16.59
CA THR A 61 -16.76 5.83 -17.26
C THR A 61 -16.60 5.13 -18.61
N ALA A 62 -15.58 5.51 -19.40
CA ALA A 62 -15.32 4.90 -20.69
C ALA A 62 -14.92 3.42 -20.56
N PHE A 63 -14.03 3.07 -19.62
CA PHE A 63 -13.72 1.66 -19.34
C PHE A 63 -14.95 0.89 -18.85
N THR A 64 -15.67 1.42 -17.86
CA THR A 64 -16.87 0.76 -17.31
C THR A 64 -17.92 0.47 -18.40
N SER A 65 -18.07 1.39 -19.36
CA SER A 65 -18.99 1.21 -20.49
C SER A 65 -18.58 0.08 -21.43
N LEU A 66 -17.32 -0.33 -21.43
CA LEU A 66 -16.78 -1.43 -22.23
C LEU A 66 -16.87 -2.79 -21.53
N ASN A 67 -17.13 -2.84 -20.21
CA ASN A 67 -17.15 -4.09 -19.44
C ASN A 67 -18.06 -5.15 -20.06
N ALA A 68 -19.29 -4.78 -20.46
CA ALA A 68 -20.25 -5.71 -21.06
C ALA A 68 -19.75 -6.37 -22.36
N THR A 69 -18.74 -5.79 -23.03
CA THR A 69 -18.19 -6.29 -24.30
C THR A 69 -16.80 -6.90 -24.12
N LEU A 70 -15.95 -6.33 -23.28
CA LEU A 70 -14.52 -6.64 -23.20
C LEU A 70 -14.08 -7.34 -21.91
N TRP A 71 -14.97 -7.55 -20.92
CA TRP A 71 -14.58 -8.15 -19.63
C TRP A 71 -13.95 -9.55 -19.74
N GLY A 72 -14.33 -10.33 -20.75
CA GLY A 72 -13.73 -11.64 -21.01
C GLY A 72 -12.25 -11.58 -21.42
N ASN A 73 -11.73 -10.41 -21.81
CA ASN A 73 -10.33 -10.20 -22.14
C ASN A 73 -9.55 -9.82 -20.88
N GLU A 74 -8.54 -10.63 -20.53
CA GLU A 74 -7.68 -10.39 -19.37
C GLU A 74 -6.89 -9.08 -19.47
N MET A 75 -6.36 -8.74 -20.65
CA MET A 75 -5.59 -7.51 -20.84
C MET A 75 -6.46 -6.28 -20.64
N PHE A 76 -7.71 -6.31 -21.12
CA PHE A 76 -8.67 -5.25 -20.84
C PHE A 76 -8.95 -5.09 -19.35
N ARG A 77 -9.12 -6.21 -18.62
CA ARG A 77 -9.31 -6.16 -17.16
C ARG A 77 -8.09 -5.54 -16.47
N ARG A 78 -6.87 -5.87 -16.90
CA ARG A 78 -5.64 -5.28 -16.36
C ARG A 78 -5.60 -3.76 -16.59
N ASP A 79 -5.82 -3.31 -17.83
CA ASP A 79 -5.83 -1.87 -18.16
C ASP A 79 -6.91 -1.10 -17.39
N TYR A 80 -8.10 -1.69 -17.23
CA TYR A 80 -9.18 -1.09 -16.45
C TYR A 80 -8.80 -0.93 -14.99
N THR A 81 -8.29 -2.00 -14.41
CA THR A 81 -7.83 -2.04 -13.02
C THR A 81 -6.69 -1.04 -12.79
N ASP A 82 -5.79 -0.85 -13.74
CA ASP A 82 -4.72 0.16 -13.66
C ASP A 82 -5.28 1.59 -13.57
N ILE A 83 -6.30 1.91 -14.37
CA ILE A 83 -6.91 3.26 -14.35
C ILE A 83 -7.79 3.48 -13.13
N LEU A 84 -8.48 2.44 -12.65
CA LEU A 84 -9.18 2.50 -11.36
C LEU A 84 -8.20 2.78 -10.23
N ARG A 85 -7.08 2.05 -10.19
CA ARG A 85 -6.03 2.23 -9.20
C ARG A 85 -5.51 3.65 -9.18
N GLU A 86 -5.10 4.20 -10.33
CA GLU A 86 -4.63 5.60 -10.40
C GLU A 86 -5.68 6.61 -9.89
N THR A 87 -6.95 6.39 -10.21
CA THR A 87 -8.05 7.25 -9.75
C THR A 87 -8.26 7.17 -8.23
N ILE A 88 -8.13 5.96 -7.66
CA ILE A 88 -8.22 5.71 -6.23
C ILE A 88 -7.07 6.37 -5.50
N GLN A 89 -5.83 6.15 -5.98
CA GLN A 89 -4.63 6.74 -5.41
C GLN A 89 -4.67 8.26 -5.41
N TYR A 90 -5.13 8.87 -6.51
CA TYR A 90 -5.38 10.31 -6.57
C TYR A 90 -6.38 10.79 -5.50
N THR A 91 -7.47 10.06 -5.29
CA THR A 91 -8.48 10.42 -4.29
C THR A 91 -7.95 10.31 -2.87
N LEU A 92 -7.21 9.23 -2.57
CA LEU A 92 -6.52 9.04 -1.30
C LEU A 92 -5.57 10.22 -1.02
N GLY A 93 -4.67 10.53 -1.96
CA GLY A 93 -3.57 11.49 -1.74
C GLY A 93 -3.90 12.95 -1.84
N ASN A 94 -4.90 13.30 -2.64
CA ASN A 94 -5.18 14.69 -2.92
C ASN A 94 -6.52 15.14 -2.31
N ARG A 95 -7.24 14.25 -1.62
CA ARG A 95 -8.52 14.57 -0.98
C ARG A 95 -8.65 14.00 0.41
N LEU A 96 -8.51 12.68 0.59
CA LEU A 96 -8.81 12.05 1.89
C LEU A 96 -7.73 12.30 2.94
N ILE A 97 -6.45 12.15 2.58
CA ILE A 97 -5.37 12.40 3.52
C ILE A 97 -5.31 13.87 3.96
N LEU A 98 -5.59 14.80 3.05
CA LEU A 98 -5.67 16.22 3.38
C LEU A 98 -6.78 16.51 4.39
N ARG A 99 -7.93 15.84 4.29
CA ARG A 99 -8.99 15.97 5.28
C ARG A 99 -8.57 15.43 6.64
N VAL A 100 -7.87 14.30 6.68
CA VAL A 100 -7.31 13.78 7.94
C VAL A 100 -6.38 14.81 8.58
N TYR A 101 -5.49 15.42 7.81
CA TYR A 101 -4.59 16.47 8.30
C TYR A 101 -5.33 17.72 8.76
N GLU A 102 -6.30 18.20 7.99
CA GLU A 102 -7.12 19.37 8.35
C GLU A 102 -7.92 19.13 9.64
N SER A 103 -8.62 18.00 9.74
CA SER A 103 -9.40 17.62 10.92
C SER A 103 -8.54 17.46 12.16
N TYR A 104 -7.36 16.85 12.01
CA TYR A 104 -6.38 16.76 13.10
C TYR A 104 -5.91 18.15 13.54
N ALA A 105 -5.52 19.01 12.60
CA ALA A 105 -4.99 20.34 12.89
C ALA A 105 -5.99 21.25 13.63
N ILE A 106 -7.28 21.09 13.37
CA ILE A 106 -8.34 21.87 14.05
C ILE A 106 -8.91 21.17 15.29
N GLY A 107 -8.48 19.93 15.59
CA GLY A 107 -8.97 19.13 16.71
C GLY A 107 -10.40 18.62 16.55
N ASP A 108 -10.88 18.47 15.31
CA ASP A 108 -12.21 17.92 15.02
C ASP A 108 -12.15 16.39 14.99
N GLY A 109 -12.34 15.78 16.17
CA GLY A 109 -12.27 14.33 16.34
C GLY A 109 -13.33 13.56 15.54
N GLU A 110 -14.52 14.13 15.33
CA GLU A 110 -15.60 13.46 14.59
C GLU A 110 -15.30 13.43 13.09
N GLU A 111 -14.88 14.55 12.50
CA GLU A 111 -14.49 14.55 11.08
C GLU A 111 -13.20 13.75 10.87
N LEU A 112 -12.29 13.75 11.84
CA LEU A 112 -11.08 12.94 11.78
C LEU A 112 -11.40 11.45 11.70
N GLU A 113 -12.27 10.94 12.58
CA GLU A 113 -12.69 9.55 12.58
C GLU A 113 -13.35 9.17 11.24
N LYS A 114 -14.26 10.02 10.74
CA LYS A 114 -14.91 9.82 9.43
C LYS A 114 -13.93 9.82 8.27
N ALA A 115 -12.92 10.69 8.30
CA ALA A 115 -11.91 10.78 7.25
C ALA A 115 -11.00 9.54 7.26
N CYS A 116 -10.68 9.01 8.45
CA CYS A 116 -9.93 7.76 8.60
C CYS A 116 -10.72 6.56 8.07
N GLN A 117 -12.00 6.41 8.46
CA GLN A 117 -12.81 5.30 7.97
C GLN A 117 -12.91 5.28 6.44
N LYS A 118 -13.13 6.45 5.82
CA LYS A 118 -13.15 6.56 4.35
C LYS A 118 -11.80 6.20 3.72
N MET A 119 -10.71 6.48 4.42
CA MET A 119 -9.37 6.11 3.95
C MET A 119 -9.18 4.60 4.00
N ASP A 120 -9.60 3.95 5.09
CA ASP A 120 -9.60 2.49 5.24
C ASP A 120 -10.42 1.83 4.12
N ASP A 121 -11.65 2.30 3.86
CA ASP A 121 -12.50 1.81 2.76
C ASP A 121 -11.81 1.94 1.39
N MET A 122 -11.07 3.03 1.17
CA MET A 122 -10.35 3.28 -0.09
C MET A 122 -9.10 2.42 -0.22
N PHE A 123 -8.44 2.08 0.89
CA PHE A 123 -7.32 1.12 0.90
C PHE A 123 -7.79 -0.30 0.59
N GLU A 124 -8.92 -0.73 1.15
CA GLU A 124 -9.53 -2.02 0.81
C GLU A 124 -9.88 -2.09 -0.69
N LEU A 125 -10.44 -1.00 -1.24
CA LEU A 125 -10.72 -0.92 -2.66
C LEU A 125 -9.44 -0.97 -3.51
N LEU A 126 -8.38 -0.31 -3.06
CA LEU A 126 -7.08 -0.31 -3.74
C LEU A 126 -6.47 -1.72 -3.77
N ASP A 127 -6.54 -2.45 -2.66
CA ASP A 127 -6.08 -3.83 -2.56
C ASP A 127 -6.88 -4.77 -3.47
N GLY A 128 -8.21 -4.69 -3.41
CA GLY A 128 -9.11 -5.45 -4.29
C GLY A 128 -8.98 -5.12 -5.77
N THR A 129 -8.34 -3.99 -6.12
CA THR A 129 -8.02 -3.58 -7.49
C THR A 129 -6.53 -3.69 -7.79
N SER A 130 -5.75 -4.46 -7.02
CA SER A 130 -4.35 -4.70 -7.37
C SER A 130 -4.24 -5.78 -8.45
N ASN A 131 -3.51 -5.46 -9.54
CA ASN A 131 -3.05 -6.45 -10.51
C ASN A 131 -1.73 -7.13 -10.08
N PHE A 132 -1.23 -6.81 -8.89
CA PHE A 132 0.09 -7.19 -8.42
C PHE A 132 0.01 -7.97 -7.11
N ASP A 133 0.70 -9.10 -7.08
CA ASP A 133 0.87 -9.94 -5.90
C ASP A 133 2.36 -10.10 -5.62
N LEU A 134 2.74 -9.83 -4.37
CA LEU A 134 4.12 -9.96 -3.91
C LEU A 134 4.52 -11.42 -3.66
N ARG A 135 3.55 -12.29 -3.32
CA ARG A 135 3.82 -13.68 -2.93
C ARG A 135 4.61 -14.46 -3.99
N PRO A 136 4.28 -14.38 -5.31
CA PRO A 136 5.08 -15.03 -6.33
C PRO A 136 6.54 -14.57 -6.39
N ILE A 137 6.81 -13.28 -6.10
CA ILE A 137 8.17 -12.74 -6.09
C ILE A 137 8.95 -13.26 -4.88
N LEU A 138 8.32 -13.28 -3.70
CA LEU A 138 8.94 -13.86 -2.49
C LEU A 138 9.18 -15.36 -2.66
N GLN A 139 8.22 -16.08 -3.24
CA GLN A 139 8.35 -17.50 -3.55
C GLN A 139 9.49 -17.75 -4.56
N ALA A 140 9.60 -16.93 -5.60
CA ALA A 140 10.70 -17.00 -6.55
C ALA A 140 12.05 -16.74 -5.87
N ALA A 141 12.14 -15.73 -5.01
CA ALA A 141 13.35 -15.44 -4.24
C ALA A 141 13.76 -16.63 -3.35
N ARG A 142 12.81 -17.22 -2.61
CA ARG A 142 13.06 -18.43 -1.81
C ARG A 142 13.50 -19.62 -2.67
N SER A 143 12.92 -19.80 -3.85
CA SER A 143 13.22 -20.94 -4.74
C SER A 143 14.65 -20.98 -5.27
N TRP A 144 15.37 -19.86 -5.20
CA TRP A 144 16.78 -19.79 -5.63
C TRP A 144 17.76 -20.27 -4.56
N ALA A 145 17.28 -20.54 -3.34
CA ALA A 145 18.11 -20.96 -2.24
C ALA A 145 18.39 -22.47 -2.22
N SER A 146 19.54 -22.82 -1.66
CA SER A 146 20.00 -24.20 -1.46
C SER A 146 19.71 -24.75 -0.05
N SER A 147 19.30 -23.88 0.88
CA SER A 147 18.89 -24.23 2.25
C SER A 147 17.76 -23.31 2.73
N GLU A 148 17.07 -23.72 3.80
CA GLU A 148 16.00 -22.92 4.41
C GLU A 148 16.53 -21.61 5.01
N GLU A 149 17.73 -21.62 5.60
CA GLU A 149 18.39 -20.40 6.09
C GLU A 149 18.70 -19.43 4.95
N GLU A 150 19.10 -19.95 3.79
CA GLU A 150 19.34 -19.15 2.59
C GLU A 150 18.03 -18.63 1.98
N ALA A 151 16.97 -19.43 1.96
CA ALA A 151 15.64 -19.01 1.49
C ALA A 151 15.13 -17.84 2.33
N ASN A 152 15.25 -17.94 3.65
CA ASN A 152 14.91 -16.87 4.57
C ASN A 152 15.79 -15.63 4.34
N ARG A 153 17.09 -15.78 4.04
CA ARG A 153 17.94 -14.63 3.65
C ARG A 153 17.47 -13.96 2.36
N PHE A 154 17.13 -14.73 1.33
CA PHE A 154 16.70 -14.19 0.03
C PHE A 154 15.35 -13.49 0.11
N GLU A 155 14.41 -14.04 0.87
CA GLU A 155 13.14 -13.37 1.16
C GLU A 155 13.37 -12.03 1.87
N ARG A 156 14.19 -12.00 2.93
CA ARG A 156 14.53 -10.75 3.64
C ARG A 156 15.21 -9.72 2.74
N ASN A 157 16.15 -10.16 1.90
CA ASN A 157 16.81 -9.26 0.94
C ASN A 157 15.81 -8.69 -0.07
N THR A 158 14.89 -9.51 -0.57
CA THR A 158 13.83 -9.08 -1.48
C THR A 158 12.90 -8.07 -0.82
N LYS A 159 12.48 -8.33 0.42
CA LYS A 159 11.68 -7.38 1.21
C LYS A 159 12.40 -6.07 1.44
N MET A 160 13.70 -6.11 1.74
CA MET A 160 14.52 -4.92 1.93
C MET A 160 14.64 -4.11 0.64
N LEU A 161 14.84 -4.73 -0.53
CA LEU A 161 14.93 -4.04 -1.81
C LEU A 161 13.67 -3.22 -2.15
N PHE A 162 12.49 -3.70 -1.76
CA PHE A 162 11.22 -3.02 -1.99
C PHE A 162 10.88 -1.96 -0.93
N THR A 163 11.65 -1.87 0.16
CA THR A 163 11.35 -0.98 1.30
C THR A 163 12.57 -0.14 1.67
N LEU A 164 13.43 -0.64 2.55
CA LEU A 164 14.55 0.11 3.15
C LEU A 164 15.75 0.27 2.23
N TRP A 165 15.85 -0.59 1.21
CA TRP A 165 16.96 -0.75 0.27
C TRP A 165 18.30 -1.19 0.89
N GLY A 166 18.54 -0.85 2.15
CA GLY A 166 19.68 -1.29 2.93
C GLY A 166 19.37 -1.50 4.42
N PRO A 167 20.35 -2.00 5.19
CA PRO A 167 20.16 -2.45 6.57
C PRO A 167 19.87 -1.33 7.57
N LYS A 168 20.04 -0.06 7.18
CA LYS A 168 19.73 1.11 8.02
C LYS A 168 18.64 1.99 7.41
N GLY A 169 18.03 1.57 6.31
CA GLY A 169 17.10 2.44 5.57
C GLY A 169 17.85 3.56 4.86
N GLU A 170 18.90 3.23 4.12
CA GLU A 170 19.77 4.18 3.43
C GLU A 170 19.09 4.86 2.24
N ILE A 171 18.24 4.13 1.50
CA ILE A 171 17.49 4.66 0.34
C ILE A 171 16.05 4.17 0.40
N ARG A 172 15.34 4.66 1.42
CA ARG A 172 13.97 4.25 1.77
C ARG A 172 13.03 4.47 0.59
N ASP A 173 12.14 3.51 0.39
CA ASP A 173 11.01 3.52 -0.54
C ASP A 173 11.41 3.66 -2.03
N TYR A 174 12.71 3.64 -2.34
CA TYR A 174 13.21 3.76 -3.71
C TYR A 174 12.72 2.65 -4.62
N GLY A 175 12.63 1.43 -4.08
CA GLY A 175 12.13 0.26 -4.78
C GLY A 175 10.64 0.01 -4.57
N ALA A 176 9.90 0.92 -3.93
CA ALA A 176 8.51 0.66 -3.53
C ALA A 176 7.65 0.23 -4.73
N LEU A 177 6.94 -0.89 -4.57
CA LEU A 177 5.99 -1.39 -5.54
C LEU A 177 4.57 -1.24 -5.01
N VAL A 178 3.65 -0.85 -5.89
CA VAL A 178 2.26 -0.56 -5.53
C VAL A 178 1.57 -1.71 -4.79
N GLY A 179 1.84 -2.95 -5.19
CA GLY A 179 1.18 -4.12 -4.59
C GLY A 179 1.79 -4.61 -3.27
N TRP A 180 2.84 -3.96 -2.76
CA TRP A 180 3.25 -4.12 -1.35
C TRP A 180 2.21 -3.52 -0.39
N LEU A 181 1.48 -2.49 -0.83
CA LEU A 181 0.40 -1.87 -0.05
C LEU A 181 -0.88 -2.71 -0.06
N SER A 182 -0.98 -3.65 -1.00
CA SER A 182 -2.14 -4.51 -1.24
C SER A 182 -2.01 -5.82 -0.45
N GLY A 183 -0.89 -6.55 -0.60
CA GLY A 183 -0.73 -7.89 -0.03
C GLY A 183 -0.47 -7.98 1.49
N CYS A 184 -0.36 -6.85 2.18
CA CYS A 184 -0.20 -6.77 3.64
C CYS A 184 -1.31 -5.88 4.19
N SER A 185 -2.49 -6.48 4.38
CA SER A 185 -3.64 -5.80 4.98
C SER A 185 -3.24 -4.97 6.20
N HIS A 186 -3.67 -3.71 6.21
CA HIS A 186 -4.10 -2.98 7.41
C HIS A 186 -3.04 -2.52 8.42
N GLN A 187 -1.79 -2.97 8.44
CA GLN A 187 -0.83 -2.47 9.45
C GLN A 187 -0.28 -1.06 9.15
N ASP A 188 -0.42 -0.52 7.94
CA ASP A 188 -0.10 0.89 7.68
C ASP A 188 -1.26 1.82 8.11
N GLN A 189 -2.46 1.27 8.36
CA GLN A 189 -3.47 1.95 9.16
C GLN A 189 -3.00 2.18 10.60
N LEU A 190 -1.99 1.43 11.09
CA LEU A 190 -1.40 1.66 12.41
C LEU A 190 -0.57 2.95 12.45
N LEU A 191 0.05 3.40 11.35
CA LEU A 191 0.80 4.66 11.34
C LEU A 191 -0.12 5.88 11.28
N ILE A 192 -1.25 5.77 10.59
CA ILE A 192 -2.30 6.79 10.63
C ILE A 192 -3.05 6.72 11.98
N LYS A 193 -3.37 5.52 12.51
CA LYS A 193 -3.96 5.37 13.85
C LYS A 193 -3.02 5.84 14.96
N ILE A 194 -1.70 5.64 14.88
CA ILE A 194 -0.69 6.11 15.85
C ILE A 194 -0.45 7.62 15.73
N SER A 195 -0.37 8.16 14.51
CA SER A 195 -0.23 9.62 14.31
C SER A 195 -1.48 10.40 14.74
N LEU A 196 -2.63 9.73 14.85
CA LEU A 196 -3.87 10.33 15.35
C LEU A 196 -4.17 10.01 16.82
N THR A 197 -3.51 9.03 17.44
CA THR A 197 -3.73 8.67 18.85
C THR A 197 -2.68 9.20 19.83
N TRP A 198 -1.60 9.82 19.37
CA TRP A 198 -0.61 10.41 20.27
C TRP A 198 -0.49 11.91 20.07
N SER A 199 -1.09 12.61 21.02
CA SER A 199 -1.06 14.03 21.30
C SER A 199 0.35 14.64 21.33
N LYS A 200 1.05 14.75 20.19
CA LYS A 200 2.15 15.71 19.99
C LYS A 200 2.25 16.19 18.53
N PRO A 201 2.73 17.43 18.29
CA PRO A 201 2.72 18.08 16.98
C PRO A 201 3.90 17.70 16.07
N ASP A 202 4.83 16.86 16.53
CA ASP A 202 6.15 16.76 15.90
C ASP A 202 6.28 15.46 15.09
N PHE A 203 5.92 15.53 13.80
CA PHE A 203 6.48 14.66 12.78
C PHE A 203 7.94 15.07 12.55
N ASP A 204 8.84 14.64 13.44
CA ASP A 204 10.28 14.91 13.35
C ASP A 204 11.09 13.64 13.03
N GLU A 205 12.39 13.77 12.75
CA GLU A 205 13.29 12.62 12.48
C GLU A 205 13.24 11.55 13.59
N SER A 206 12.83 11.94 14.79
CA SER A 206 12.76 11.07 15.95
C SER A 206 11.48 10.22 15.98
N PHE A 207 10.39 10.68 15.34
CA PHE A 207 9.21 9.86 15.03
C PHE A 207 9.56 8.75 14.04
N ASP A 208 10.19 9.11 12.91
CA ASP A 208 10.61 8.17 11.86
C ASP A 208 11.52 7.05 12.40
N GLU A 209 12.49 7.40 13.25
CA GLU A 209 13.44 6.42 13.80
C GLU A 209 12.80 5.49 14.84
N ARG A 210 11.94 6.03 15.71
CA ARG A 210 11.34 5.24 16.81
C ARG A 210 10.16 4.40 16.37
N VAL A 211 9.25 4.96 15.58
CA VAL A 211 7.94 4.38 15.30
C VAL A 211 7.94 3.62 13.97
N GLU A 212 8.47 4.21 12.90
CA GLU A 212 8.40 3.56 11.59
C GLU A 212 9.48 2.48 11.44
N LEU A 213 10.75 2.85 11.65
CA LEU A 213 11.86 1.94 11.41
C LEU A 213 11.91 0.81 12.45
N LYS A 214 12.00 1.15 13.74
CA LYS A 214 12.30 0.18 14.80
C LYS A 214 11.11 -0.70 15.19
N SER A 215 9.89 -0.15 15.22
CA SER A 215 8.70 -0.91 15.63
C SER A 215 7.91 -1.55 14.50
N ILE A 216 8.11 -1.14 13.24
CA ILE A 216 7.28 -1.63 12.12
C ILE A 216 8.13 -2.27 11.03
N GLU A 217 9.00 -1.50 10.38
CA GLU A 217 9.69 -1.97 9.17
C GLU A 217 10.74 -3.05 9.46
N PHE A 218 11.63 -2.83 10.45
CA PHE A 218 12.63 -3.85 10.80
C PHE A 218 12.01 -5.15 11.34
N PRO A 219 10.97 -5.13 12.20
CA PRO A 219 10.26 -6.35 12.57
C PRO A 219 9.64 -7.10 11.39
N ARG A 220 9.04 -6.40 10.42
CA ARG A 220 8.47 -7.02 9.19
C ARG A 220 9.53 -7.70 8.32
N LEU A 221 10.76 -7.19 8.32
CA LEU A 221 11.88 -7.85 7.65
C LEU A 221 12.35 -9.10 8.41
N ARG A 222 12.12 -9.21 9.71
CA ARG A 222 12.63 -10.32 10.53
C ARG A 222 11.67 -11.50 10.59
N ASN A 223 10.38 -11.23 10.67
CA ASN A 223 9.37 -12.26 10.75
C ASN A 223 9.08 -12.79 9.33
N GLY A 224 9.10 -14.13 9.18
CA GLY A 224 8.51 -14.77 8.00
C GLY A 224 7.09 -14.26 7.82
N THR A 225 6.68 -13.98 6.59
CA THR A 225 5.36 -13.40 6.31
C THR A 225 4.27 -14.40 6.72
N ARG A 226 3.78 -14.31 7.96
CA ARG A 226 2.57 -14.99 8.37
C ARG A 226 1.42 -14.06 7.96
N CYS A 227 0.77 -14.40 6.87
CA CYS A 227 -0.49 -13.76 6.48
C CYS A 227 -1.60 -14.47 7.26
N ASP A 228 -2.46 -13.71 7.93
CA ASP A 228 -3.58 -14.27 8.69
C ASP A 228 -4.43 -15.18 7.78
N GLY A 229 -4.54 -16.47 8.12
CA GLY A 229 -5.25 -17.48 7.34
C GLY A 229 -4.58 -18.86 7.21
N GLU A 230 -3.36 -19.04 7.70
CA GLU A 230 -2.76 -20.37 7.87
C GLU A 230 -3.31 -21.02 9.15
N GLU A 231 -4.31 -21.89 9.01
CA GLU A 231 -4.64 -22.86 10.07
C GLU A 231 -3.41 -23.76 10.30
N ASP A 232 -3.01 -23.86 11.56
CA ASP A 232 -1.92 -24.73 12.01
C ASP A 232 -2.21 -26.17 11.56
N PHE A 233 -1.48 -26.67 10.58
CA PHE A 233 -1.31 -28.10 10.42
C PHE A 233 -0.32 -28.53 11.50
N ASP A 234 -0.84 -28.65 12.72
CA ASP A 234 -0.13 -29.15 13.89
C ASP A 234 0.32 -30.57 13.57
N SER A 235 1.58 -30.74 13.18
CA SER A 235 2.20 -32.06 13.16
C SER A 235 2.50 -32.43 14.60
N ASP A 236 1.54 -33.11 15.20
CA ASP A 236 1.66 -33.87 16.44
C ASP A 236 2.96 -34.68 16.42
N SER A 237 3.96 -34.22 17.18
CA SER A 237 5.06 -35.05 17.65
C SER A 237 5.27 -34.73 19.12
N THR A 238 4.51 -35.43 19.95
CA THR A 238 4.82 -35.69 21.35
C THR A 238 6.23 -36.27 21.49
N ASP A 239 7.03 -35.66 22.35
CA ASP A 239 8.09 -36.22 23.22
C ASP A 239 8.91 -34.98 23.66
N GLY A 240 9.03 -34.58 24.92
CA GLY A 240 9.15 -35.33 26.16
C GLY A 240 10.29 -34.66 26.94
N ASP A 241 10.02 -34.40 28.22
CA ASP A 241 10.96 -34.00 29.27
C ASP A 241 11.34 -32.51 29.41
N GLY A 242 11.04 -32.01 30.62
CA GLY A 242 11.08 -30.61 30.96
C GLY A 242 12.24 -30.22 31.86
N GLU A 243 12.29 -28.93 32.15
CA GLU A 243 12.94 -28.40 33.34
C GLU A 243 12.28 -27.07 33.72
N ARG A 244 11.99 -26.93 35.01
CA ARG A 244 11.33 -25.81 35.66
C ARG A 244 12.36 -24.75 36.03
N ALA A 245 12.11 -23.50 35.66
CA ALA A 245 12.73 -22.34 36.29
C ALA A 245 11.65 -21.29 36.63
N GLU A 246 11.66 -20.90 37.90
CA GLU A 246 10.76 -19.96 38.57
C GLU A 246 11.24 -18.50 38.43
N SER A 247 10.28 -17.58 38.53
CA SER A 247 10.39 -16.18 39.01
C SER A 247 11.02 -15.16 38.03
N THR A 248 10.57 -13.92 37.85
CA THR A 248 9.77 -12.96 38.66
C THR A 248 9.16 -11.88 37.75
N GLU A 249 8.01 -11.33 38.19
CA GLU A 249 7.50 -9.92 38.15
C GLU A 249 8.29 -8.87 37.31
N GLU A 250 7.68 -7.98 36.53
CA GLU A 250 6.76 -6.91 36.96
C GLU A 250 5.75 -6.52 35.85
N CYS A 251 4.46 -6.62 36.16
CA CYS A 251 3.39 -5.84 35.57
C CYS A 251 2.73 -5.04 36.72
N GLU A 252 3.03 -3.75 36.84
CA GLU A 252 2.25 -2.78 37.64
C GLU A 252 2.07 -1.53 36.76
N GLU A 253 0.86 -1.26 36.29
CA GLU A 253 -0.24 -0.53 36.94
C GLU A 253 -0.11 1.02 36.95
N ARG A 254 -1.04 1.63 36.19
CA ARG A 254 -1.92 2.77 36.53
C ARG A 254 -1.33 4.10 36.99
N VAL A 255 -1.79 5.19 36.35
CA VAL A 255 -2.51 6.34 36.97
C VAL A 255 -3.34 7.02 35.85
N PHE A 256 -4.66 6.82 35.73
CA PHE A 256 -5.76 7.63 36.29
C PHE A 256 -5.59 9.16 36.21
N PHE A 257 -6.14 9.80 35.18
CA PHE A 257 -7.25 10.78 35.23
C PHE A 257 -7.55 11.29 33.81
#